data_AF-A0A661V4Y1-F1
#
_entry.id   AF-A0A661V4Y1-F1
#
_cell.length_a   1.000
_cell.length_b   1.000
_cell.length_c   1.000
_cell.angle_alpha   90.00
_cell.angle_beta   90.00
_cell.angle_gamma   90.00
#
_symmetry.space_group_name_H-M   'P 1'
#
loop_
_entity.id
_entity.type
_entity.pdbx_description
1 polymer ?
#
loop_
_entity_poly.entity_id
_entity_poly.type
_entity_poly.pdbx_seq_one_letter_code
_entity_poly.pdbx_strand_id
1 'polypeptide(L)'
;MRRFRMRTFVLIAAVCVLLIALFVVVGPWVRGWGRDFGRASELLGVAQSNSEDLVLHLSSADPDIVMTALSVLKDRQDPAGKDKARELLNNDNEYIWLNAALYLGAVGDEQAAPYLIKALTHAAWRVHEEAADYLRTLTGQDFGADYAAWAEWWQEQGHPQVAALEPVRPEPSKDEMLPEVYYLIDGVVDPVTIRHGDATIRLVGVRLRPGADRHEALRQLGTLVLNQGVQLTPDDGPPDDA
;
A
#
# COMPACT_ATOMS: atom_id res chain seq x y z
N MET A 1 -47.33 -12.99 49.66
CA MET A 1 -45.91 -13.35 49.44
C MET A 1 -45.53 -13.72 47.99
N ARG A 2 -46.40 -14.34 47.16
CA ARG A 2 -46.04 -14.73 45.76
C ARG A 2 -45.78 -13.58 44.76
N ARG A 3 -46.52 -12.47 44.85
CA ARG A 3 -46.40 -11.35 43.88
C ARG A 3 -45.10 -10.54 43.99
N PHE A 4 -44.46 -10.54 45.17
CA PHE A 4 -43.21 -9.80 45.39
C PHE A 4 -42.02 -10.52 44.73
N ARG A 5 -41.96 -11.85 44.91
CA ARG A 5 -40.95 -12.72 44.29
C ARG A 5 -40.99 -12.70 42.76
N MET A 6 -42.20 -12.60 42.18
CA MET A 6 -42.39 -12.58 40.73
C MET A 6 -41.89 -11.26 40.08
N ARG A 7 -42.06 -10.12 40.75
CA ARG A 7 -41.56 -8.82 40.27
C ARG A 7 -40.03 -8.75 40.28
N THR A 8 -39.39 -9.29 41.32
CA THR A 8 -37.93 -9.35 41.41
C THR A 8 -37.32 -10.25 40.33
N PHE A 9 -37.93 -11.41 40.06
CA PHE A 9 -37.50 -12.31 38.98
C PHE A 9 -37.62 -11.67 37.60
N VAL A 10 -38.72 -10.96 37.32
CA VAL A 10 -38.94 -10.27 36.04
C VAL A 10 -37.93 -9.12 35.86
N LEU A 11 -37.60 -8.38 36.92
CA LEU A 11 -36.57 -7.34 36.90
C LEU A 11 -35.17 -7.90 36.63
N ILE A 12 -34.80 -8.99 37.29
CA ILE A 12 -33.50 -9.64 37.07
C ILE A 12 -33.39 -10.17 35.64
N ALA A 13 -34.44 -10.83 35.14
CA ALA A 13 -34.48 -11.32 33.76
C ALA A 13 -34.37 -10.17 32.73
N ALA A 14 -35.07 -9.06 32.95
CA ALA A 14 -35.00 -7.89 32.08
C ALA A 14 -33.59 -7.26 32.06
N VAL A 15 -32.93 -7.17 33.22
CA VAL A 15 -31.55 -6.67 33.33
C VAL A 15 -30.56 -7.61 32.62
N CYS A 16 -30.71 -8.93 32.78
CA CYS A 16 -29.87 -9.90 32.07
C CYS A 16 -30.04 -9.81 30.55
N VAL A 17 -31.27 -9.65 30.04
CA VAL A 17 -31.52 -9.48 28.60
C VAL A 17 -30.91 -8.18 28.09
N LEU A 18 -31.00 -7.08 28.84
CA LEU A 18 -30.37 -5.81 28.49
C LEU A 18 -28.83 -5.89 28.47
N LEU A 19 -28.22 -6.59 29.42
CA LEU A 19 -26.77 -6.79 29.45
C LEU A 19 -26.28 -7.69 28.31
N ILE A 20 -27.03 -8.75 27.99
CA ILE A 20 -26.74 -9.62 26.84
C ILE A 20 -26.90 -8.85 25.53
N ALA A 21 -27.97 -8.06 25.38
CA ALA A 21 -28.18 -7.21 24.21
C ALA A 21 -27.07 -6.16 24.06
N LEU A 22 -26.62 -5.53 25.15
CA LEU A 22 -25.48 -4.62 25.16
C LEU A 22 -24.20 -5.33 24.70
N PHE A 23 -23.94 -6.55 25.17
CA PHE A 23 -22.76 -7.31 24.79
C PHE A 23 -22.81 -7.83 23.34
N VAL A 24 -24.00 -8.09 22.79
CA VAL A 24 -24.20 -8.49 21.39
C VAL A 24 -24.06 -7.30 20.44
N VAL A 25 -24.51 -6.12 20.85
CA VAL A 25 -24.44 -4.89 20.02
C VAL A 25 -23.05 -4.24 20.11
N VAL A 26 -22.46 -4.18 21.30
CA VAL A 26 -21.17 -3.51 21.55
C VAL A 26 -19.99 -4.48 21.42
N GLY A 27 -20.18 -5.77 21.67
CA GLY A 27 -19.10 -6.77 21.61
C GLY A 27 -18.41 -6.90 20.26
N PRO A 28 -19.12 -6.89 19.11
CA PRO A 28 -18.47 -6.87 17.78
C PRO A 28 -17.64 -5.60 17.56
N TRP A 29 -18.11 -4.44 18.03
CA TRP A 29 -17.38 -3.17 17.97
C TRP A 29 -16.14 -3.17 18.87
N VAL A 30 -16.23 -3.71 20.09
CA VAL A 30 -15.12 -3.85 21.04
C VAL A 30 -14.08 -4.88 20.56
N ARG A 31 -14.50 -5.96 19.90
CA ARG A 31 -13.57 -6.95 19.32
C ARG A 31 -12.83 -6.41 18.09
N GLY A 32 -13.47 -5.58 17.27
CA GLY A 32 -12.81 -4.84 16.19
C GLY A 32 -11.82 -3.81 16.73
N TRP A 33 -12.29 -2.93 17.63
CA TRP A 33 -11.46 -1.94 18.31
C TRP A 33 -10.26 -2.55 19.04
N GLY A 34 -10.41 -3.69 19.72
CA GLY A 34 -9.32 -4.30 20.48
C GLY A 34 -8.16 -4.80 19.59
N ARG A 35 -8.45 -5.26 18.37
CA ARG A 35 -7.40 -5.73 17.44
C ARG A 35 -6.66 -4.58 16.79
N ASP A 36 -7.39 -3.58 16.31
CA ASP A 36 -6.81 -2.40 15.66
C ASP A 36 -6.02 -1.54 16.67
N PHE A 37 -6.52 -1.44 17.91
CA PHE A 37 -5.81 -0.77 19.01
C PHE A 37 -4.56 -1.54 19.45
N GLY A 38 -4.62 -2.88 19.50
CA GLY A 38 -3.47 -3.72 19.83
C GLY A 38 -2.33 -3.52 18.83
N ARG A 39 -2.63 -3.59 17.52
CA ARG A 39 -1.64 -3.32 16.47
C ARG A 39 -1.10 -1.89 16.53
N ALA A 40 -1.97 -0.90 16.67
CA ALA A 40 -1.52 0.50 16.78
C ALA A 40 -0.59 0.70 17.99
N SER A 41 -0.91 0.09 19.14
CA SER A 41 -0.06 0.16 20.34
C SER A 41 1.29 -0.51 20.14
N GLU A 42 1.35 -1.64 19.43
CA GLU A 42 2.60 -2.35 19.13
C GLU A 42 3.49 -1.52 18.21
N LEU A 43 2.94 -0.98 17.12
CA LEU A 43 3.69 -0.13 16.19
C LEU A 43 4.17 1.17 16.85
N LEU A 44 3.36 1.74 17.76
CA LEU A 44 3.80 2.87 18.58
C LEU A 44 4.95 2.50 19.51
N GLY A 45 4.95 1.28 20.06
CA GLY A 45 6.08 0.73 20.82
C GLY A 45 7.36 0.70 19.98
N VAL A 46 7.29 0.12 18.78
CA VAL A 46 8.43 0.10 17.83
C VAL A 46 8.90 1.52 17.51
N ALA A 47 7.98 2.46 17.26
CA ALA A 47 8.34 3.85 16.95
C ALA A 47 9.07 4.58 18.08
N GLN A 48 8.88 4.15 19.33
CA GLN A 48 9.51 4.70 20.52
C GLN A 48 10.80 3.96 20.92
N SER A 49 11.10 2.83 20.30
CA SER A 49 12.30 2.03 20.59
C SER A 49 13.60 2.81 20.36
N ASN A 50 14.64 2.42 21.08
CA ASN A 50 16.01 2.89 20.86
C ASN A 50 16.62 2.22 19.61
N SER A 51 17.81 2.66 19.21
CA SER A 51 18.50 2.17 18.01
C SER A 51 18.78 0.67 18.03
N GLU A 52 19.23 0.11 19.16
CA GLU A 52 19.54 -1.32 19.28
C GLU A 52 18.29 -2.17 19.09
N ASP A 53 17.19 -1.78 19.73
CA ASP A 53 15.90 -2.46 19.61
C ASP A 53 15.32 -2.34 18.19
N LEU A 54 15.46 -1.18 17.54
CA LEU A 54 15.05 -0.99 16.14
C LEU A 54 15.82 -1.91 15.20
N VAL A 55 17.12 -2.11 15.40
CA VAL A 55 17.93 -3.05 14.60
C VAL A 55 17.42 -4.48 14.80
N LEU A 56 17.02 -4.87 16.02
CA LEU A 56 16.41 -6.18 16.25
C LEU A 56 15.07 -6.33 15.51
N HIS A 57 14.24 -5.29 15.49
CA HIS A 57 12.95 -5.28 14.78
C HIS A 57 13.07 -5.47 13.26
N LEU A 58 14.20 -5.11 12.65
CA LEU A 58 14.48 -5.38 11.23
C LEU A 58 14.57 -6.88 10.89
N SER A 59 14.71 -7.75 11.89
CA SER A 59 14.68 -9.21 11.73
C SER A 59 13.32 -9.84 12.03
N SER A 60 12.28 -9.03 12.25
CA SER A 60 10.93 -9.50 12.51
C SER A 60 10.35 -10.25 11.30
N ALA A 61 9.52 -11.26 11.58
CA ALA A 61 8.72 -11.92 10.55
C ALA A 61 7.47 -11.09 10.17
N ASP A 62 7.11 -10.09 10.97
CA ASP A 62 5.99 -9.18 10.70
C ASP A 62 6.45 -8.00 9.83
N PRO A 63 5.95 -7.87 8.57
CA PRO A 63 6.31 -6.78 7.68
C PRO A 63 6.02 -5.39 8.26
N ASP A 64 4.95 -5.22 9.03
CA ASP A 64 4.57 -3.92 9.58
C ASP A 64 5.62 -3.44 10.61
N ILE A 65 6.16 -4.37 11.40
CA ILE A 65 7.25 -4.10 12.35
C ILE A 65 8.53 -3.73 11.62
N VAL A 66 8.90 -4.48 10.57
CA VAL A 66 10.11 -4.21 9.78
C VAL A 66 10.02 -2.84 9.10
N MET A 67 8.90 -2.54 8.42
CA MET A 67 8.68 -1.25 7.76
C MET A 67 8.66 -0.08 8.74
N THR A 68 8.02 -0.26 9.91
CA THR A 68 8.00 0.77 10.96
C THR A 68 9.41 1.04 11.48
N ALA A 69 10.21 -0.01 11.72
CA ALA A 69 11.58 0.15 12.17
C ALA A 69 12.46 0.86 11.12
N LEU A 70 12.34 0.50 9.84
CA LEU A 70 13.04 1.17 8.73
C LEU A 70 12.65 2.66 8.64
N SER A 71 11.35 2.98 8.73
CA SER A 71 10.87 4.35 8.70
C SER A 71 11.42 5.17 9.87
N VAL A 72 11.42 4.61 11.08
CA VAL A 72 11.91 5.30 12.27
C VAL A 72 13.41 5.54 12.20
N LEU A 73 14.18 4.56 11.73
CA LEU A 73 15.63 4.73 11.50
C LEU A 73 15.90 5.76 10.41
N LYS A 74 15.10 5.79 9.33
CA LYS A 74 15.17 6.80 8.25
C LYS A 74 14.92 8.20 8.78
N ASP A 75 13.82 8.40 9.51
CA ASP A 75 13.42 9.71 10.04
C ASP A 75 14.44 10.25 11.05
N ARG A 76 15.11 9.35 11.77
CA ARG A 76 16.21 9.67 12.70
C ARG A 76 17.57 9.81 12.00
N GLN A 77 17.67 9.44 10.72
CA GLN A 77 18.91 9.26 9.97
C GLN A 77 19.96 8.44 10.75
N ASP A 78 19.49 7.42 11.48
CA ASP A 78 20.33 6.60 12.34
C ASP A 78 20.97 5.46 11.53
N PRO A 79 22.31 5.41 11.38
CA PRO A 79 22.98 4.42 10.55
C PRO A 79 23.04 3.01 11.17
N ALA A 80 22.56 2.80 12.40
CA ALA A 80 22.69 1.53 13.12
C ALA A 80 22.13 0.32 12.36
N GLY A 81 21.08 0.52 11.53
CA GLY A 81 20.43 -0.55 10.79
C GLY A 81 20.99 -0.84 9.40
N LYS A 82 22.08 -0.18 8.97
CA LYS A 82 22.56 -0.25 7.57
C LYS A 82 22.81 -1.67 7.08
N ASP A 83 23.54 -2.47 7.85
CA ASP A 83 23.91 -3.82 7.43
C ASP A 83 22.68 -4.72 7.25
N LYS A 84 21.72 -4.63 8.20
CA LYS A 84 20.48 -5.40 8.08
C LYS A 84 19.60 -4.91 6.93
N ALA A 85 19.51 -3.60 6.71
CA ALA A 85 18.74 -3.06 5.61
C ALA A 85 19.30 -3.44 4.23
N ARG A 86 20.62 -3.60 4.08
CA ARG A 86 21.22 -4.12 2.84
C ARG A 86 20.76 -5.53 2.50
N GLU A 87 20.58 -6.39 3.51
CA GLU A 87 19.98 -7.71 3.30
C GLU A 87 18.53 -7.59 2.82
N LEU A 88 17.77 -6.65 3.39
CA LEU A 88 16.35 -6.42 3.08
C LEU A 88 16.10 -5.82 1.69
N LEU A 89 17.13 -5.31 1.01
CA LEU A 89 17.01 -4.88 -0.39
C LEU A 89 16.61 -6.03 -1.33
N ASN A 90 16.95 -7.27 -0.99
CA ASN A 90 16.57 -8.46 -1.76
C ASN A 90 15.29 -9.14 -1.26
N ASN A 91 14.49 -8.46 -0.44
CA ASN A 91 13.26 -9.04 0.10
C ASN A 91 12.17 -9.14 -0.98
N ASP A 92 11.46 -10.27 -1.02
CA ASP A 92 10.36 -10.50 -1.98
C ASP A 92 9.17 -9.55 -1.79
N ASN A 93 8.99 -9.00 -0.57
CA ASN A 93 7.95 -8.02 -0.31
C ASN A 93 8.39 -6.63 -0.81
N GLU A 94 7.65 -6.11 -1.79
CA GLU A 94 8.01 -4.86 -2.46
C GLU A 94 8.10 -3.65 -1.52
N TYR A 95 7.26 -3.60 -0.50
CA TYR A 95 7.27 -2.52 0.48
C TYR A 95 8.43 -2.64 1.46
N ILE A 96 8.96 -3.84 1.73
CA ILE A 96 10.13 -4.01 2.58
C ILE A 96 11.40 -3.53 1.86
N TRP A 97 11.67 -3.97 0.64
CA TRP A 97 12.87 -3.53 -0.08
C TRP A 97 12.80 -2.03 -0.38
N LEU A 98 11.61 -1.49 -0.69
CA LEU A 98 11.43 -0.05 -0.94
C LEU A 98 11.78 0.77 0.30
N ASN A 99 11.23 0.42 1.47
CA ASN A 99 11.55 1.12 2.71
C ASN A 99 13.03 0.97 3.09
N ALA A 100 13.65 -0.18 2.80
CA ALA A 100 15.08 -0.38 3.02
C ALA A 100 15.92 0.52 2.11
N ALA A 101 15.55 0.67 0.83
CA ALA A 101 16.22 1.56 -0.11
C ALA A 101 16.11 3.02 0.32
N LEU A 102 14.92 3.48 0.72
CA LEU A 102 14.70 4.84 1.21
C LEU A 102 15.51 5.12 2.49
N TYR A 103 15.50 4.19 3.44
CA TYR A 103 16.32 4.29 4.65
C TYR A 103 17.81 4.39 4.32
N LEU A 104 18.32 3.47 3.50
CA LEU A 104 19.73 3.44 3.09
C LEU A 104 20.13 4.71 2.33
N GLY A 105 19.25 5.25 1.49
CA GLY A 105 19.43 6.55 0.84
C GLY A 105 19.55 7.70 1.84
N ALA A 106 18.67 7.74 2.83
CA ALA A 106 18.66 8.78 3.86
C ALA A 106 19.93 8.79 4.74
N VAL A 107 20.57 7.63 4.92
CA VAL A 107 21.83 7.48 5.68
C VAL A 107 23.07 7.42 4.78
N GLY A 108 22.95 7.81 3.51
CA GLY A 108 24.07 7.95 2.59
C GLY A 108 24.75 6.63 2.21
N ASP A 109 24.00 5.53 2.11
CA ASP A 109 24.53 4.26 1.62
C ASP A 109 24.35 4.12 0.10
N GLU A 110 25.46 4.15 -0.62
CA GLU A 110 25.47 4.05 -2.09
C GLU A 110 24.87 2.73 -2.62
N GLN A 111 24.81 1.66 -1.80
CA GLN A 111 24.16 0.41 -2.19
C GLN A 111 22.65 0.57 -2.44
N ALA A 112 22.05 1.66 -1.93
CA ALA A 112 20.65 1.99 -2.20
C ALA A 112 20.43 2.45 -3.65
N ALA A 113 21.44 3.01 -4.33
CA ALA A 113 21.28 3.68 -5.63
C ALA A 113 20.48 2.86 -6.66
N PRO A 114 20.82 1.60 -6.99
CA PRO A 114 20.04 0.85 -7.98
C PRO A 114 18.59 0.57 -7.53
N TYR A 115 18.34 0.44 -6.22
CA TYR A 115 17.00 0.24 -5.69
C TYR A 115 16.18 1.54 -5.64
N LEU A 116 16.82 2.68 -5.40
CA LEU A 116 16.19 3.99 -5.49
C LEU A 116 15.84 4.32 -6.95
N ILE A 117 16.68 3.94 -7.93
CA ILE A 117 16.33 4.05 -9.35
C ILE A 117 15.10 3.16 -9.63
N LYS A 118 15.08 1.91 -9.15
CA LYS A 118 13.91 1.03 -9.26
C LYS A 118 12.65 1.65 -8.63
N ALA A 119 12.79 2.33 -7.49
CA ALA A 119 11.69 2.95 -6.76
C ALA A 119 10.95 4.04 -7.55
N LEU A 120 11.59 4.69 -8.53
CA LEU A 120 10.97 5.67 -9.42
C LEU A 120 9.86 5.09 -10.31
N THR A 121 9.79 3.76 -10.43
CA THR A 121 8.73 3.05 -11.16
C THR A 121 7.73 2.38 -10.24
N HIS A 122 7.89 2.51 -8.92
CA HIS A 122 7.04 1.83 -7.94
C HIS A 122 5.63 2.46 -7.91
N ALA A 123 4.60 1.64 -7.65
CA ALA A 123 3.19 2.08 -7.61
C ALA A 123 2.91 3.15 -6.52
N ALA A 124 3.74 3.18 -5.47
CA ALA A 124 3.69 4.18 -4.40
C ALA A 124 4.30 5.53 -4.84
N TRP A 125 3.69 6.20 -5.82
CA TRP A 125 4.20 7.41 -6.48
C TRP A 125 4.73 8.53 -5.55
N ARG A 126 4.23 8.62 -4.32
CA ARG A 126 4.70 9.60 -3.32
C ARG A 126 6.18 9.45 -2.97
N VAL A 127 6.76 8.27 -3.20
CA VAL A 127 8.18 8.00 -2.94
C VAL A 127 9.10 8.44 -4.08
N HIS A 128 8.56 8.80 -5.25
CA HIS A 128 9.38 9.11 -6.43
C HIS A 128 10.27 10.33 -6.21
N GLU A 129 9.69 11.42 -5.69
CA GLU A 129 10.44 12.65 -5.37
C GLU A 129 11.49 12.39 -4.28
N GLU A 130 11.12 11.64 -3.24
CA GLU A 130 12.05 11.28 -2.15
C GLU A 130 13.21 10.42 -2.66
N ALA A 131 12.93 9.44 -3.52
CA ALA A 131 13.94 8.60 -4.14
C ALA A 131 14.86 9.41 -5.07
N ALA A 132 14.30 10.32 -5.87
CA ALA A 132 15.06 11.23 -6.73
C ALA A 132 15.99 12.14 -5.91
N ASP A 133 15.51 12.69 -4.79
CA ASP A 133 16.31 13.52 -3.90
C ASP A 133 17.47 12.75 -3.27
N TYR A 134 17.24 11.49 -2.86
CA TYR A 134 18.32 10.63 -2.37
C TYR A 134 19.31 10.25 -3.47
N LEU A 135 18.84 9.93 -4.68
CA LEU A 135 19.70 9.67 -5.82
C LEU A 135 20.59 10.88 -6.13
N ARG A 136 20.02 12.09 -6.13
CA ARG A 136 20.79 13.31 -6.31
C ARG A 136 21.85 13.50 -5.24
N THR A 137 21.49 13.25 -3.99
CA THR A 137 22.41 13.37 -2.87
C THR A 137 23.56 12.35 -2.94
N LEU A 138 23.26 11.11 -3.33
CA LEU A 138 24.24 10.02 -3.43
C LEU A 138 25.17 10.16 -4.64
N THR A 139 24.65 10.62 -5.79
CA THR A 139 25.35 10.57 -7.08
C THR A 139 25.84 11.93 -7.57
N GLY A 140 25.28 13.02 -7.04
CA GLY A 140 25.49 14.38 -7.52
C GLY A 140 24.81 14.71 -8.85
N GLN A 141 24.01 13.80 -9.42
CA GLN A 141 23.24 14.03 -10.64
C GLN A 141 21.78 14.41 -10.34
N ASP A 142 21.10 15.14 -11.22
CA ASP A 142 19.68 15.46 -11.04
C ASP A 142 18.92 15.22 -12.34
N PHE A 143 18.16 14.13 -12.36
CA PHE A 143 17.22 13.78 -13.43
C PHE A 143 15.76 13.81 -12.93
N GLY A 144 15.52 14.36 -11.74
CA GLY A 144 14.23 14.26 -11.06
C GLY A 144 13.75 12.81 -10.94
N ALA A 145 12.44 12.61 -11.12
CA ALA A 145 11.81 11.29 -11.09
C ALA A 145 11.88 10.51 -12.42
N ASP A 146 12.72 10.93 -13.38
CA ASP A 146 12.85 10.24 -14.68
C ASP A 146 13.67 8.95 -14.55
N TYR A 147 12.96 7.82 -14.45
CA TYR A 147 13.58 6.49 -14.41
C TYR A 147 14.51 6.22 -15.60
N ALA A 148 14.11 6.60 -16.82
CA ALA A 148 14.86 6.25 -18.02
C ALA A 148 16.21 6.96 -18.03
N ALA A 149 16.23 8.24 -17.67
CA ALA A 149 17.47 9.03 -17.54
C ALA A 149 18.39 8.47 -16.45
N TRP A 150 17.85 8.12 -15.28
CA TRP A 150 18.63 7.48 -14.22
C TRP A 150 19.19 6.11 -14.63
N ALA A 151 18.38 5.29 -15.30
CA ALA A 151 18.78 3.95 -15.74
C ALA A 151 19.87 4.01 -16.83
N GLU A 152 19.75 4.93 -17.79
CA GLU A 152 20.75 5.18 -18.83
C GLU A 152 22.07 5.62 -18.19
N TRP A 153 22.03 6.65 -17.34
CA TRP A 153 23.22 7.14 -16.62
C TRP A 153 23.90 6.02 -15.81
N TRP A 154 23.12 5.18 -15.10
CA TRP A 154 23.64 4.06 -14.33
C TRP A 154 24.38 3.03 -15.23
N GLN A 155 23.85 2.75 -16.42
CA GLN A 155 24.54 1.91 -17.41
C GLN A 155 25.82 2.54 -17.95
N GLU A 156 25.82 3.84 -18.21
CA GLU A 156 27.01 4.56 -18.69
C GLU A 156 28.17 4.50 -17.69
N GLN A 157 27.88 4.43 -16.38
CA GLN A 157 28.90 4.22 -15.35
C GLN A 157 29.49 2.80 -15.33
N GLY A 158 29.02 1.90 -16.21
CA GLY A 158 29.47 0.51 -16.28
C GLY A 158 28.84 -0.39 -15.21
N HIS A 159 27.79 0.06 -14.53
CA HIS A 159 27.03 -0.77 -13.59
C HIS A 159 26.04 -1.70 -14.32
N PRO A 160 25.69 -2.86 -13.74
CA PRO A 160 24.71 -3.76 -14.33
C PRO A 160 23.33 -3.09 -14.44
N GLN A 161 22.51 -3.56 -15.37
CA GLN A 161 21.16 -3.04 -15.61
C GLN A 161 20.34 -3.06 -14.33
N VAL A 162 19.72 -1.93 -13.96
CA VAL A 162 18.81 -1.88 -12.80
C VAL A 162 17.64 -2.86 -12.98
N ALA A 163 17.24 -3.11 -14.23
CA ALA A 163 16.26 -4.14 -14.60
C ALA A 163 16.74 -5.59 -14.33
N ALA A 164 18.04 -5.82 -14.09
CA ALA A 164 18.57 -7.12 -13.67
C ALA A 164 18.34 -7.41 -12.17
N LEU A 165 17.83 -6.45 -11.39
CA LEU A 165 17.18 -6.68 -10.10
C LEU A 165 15.71 -7.02 -10.40
N GLU A 166 15.44 -8.31 -10.67
CA GLU A 166 14.24 -8.80 -11.38
C GLU A 166 12.94 -7.96 -11.23
N PRO A 167 12.21 -7.77 -12.34
CA PRO A 167 10.95 -7.05 -12.36
C PRO A 167 9.84 -7.80 -11.61
N VAL A 168 9.01 -7.04 -10.88
CA VAL A 168 7.57 -7.33 -10.83
C VAL A 168 7.12 -7.39 -12.29
N ARG A 169 6.86 -8.60 -12.82
CA ARG A 169 6.44 -8.99 -14.18
C ARG A 169 6.83 -8.04 -15.35
N PRO A 170 7.61 -8.50 -16.35
CA PRO A 170 7.86 -7.69 -17.54
C PRO A 170 6.54 -7.34 -18.25
N GLU A 171 6.43 -6.11 -18.78
CA GLU A 171 5.42 -5.83 -19.80
C GLU A 171 5.63 -6.78 -20.99
N PRO A 172 4.56 -7.37 -21.55
CA PRO A 172 4.67 -8.35 -22.62
C PRO A 172 5.31 -7.74 -23.88
N SER A 173 6.06 -8.55 -24.61
CA SER A 173 6.78 -8.13 -25.82
C SER A 173 5.83 -7.79 -26.97
N LYS A 174 6.22 -6.88 -27.89
CA LYS A 174 5.41 -6.46 -29.05
C LYS A 174 4.88 -7.60 -29.92
N ASP A 175 5.58 -8.73 -29.95
CA ASP A 175 5.24 -9.89 -30.77
C ASP A 175 4.28 -10.87 -30.05
N GLU A 176 4.11 -10.74 -28.72
CA GLU A 176 3.09 -11.45 -27.92
C GLU A 176 1.76 -10.70 -27.83
N MET A 177 1.69 -9.47 -28.37
CA MET A 177 0.48 -8.65 -28.41
C MET A 177 -0.51 -9.13 -29.49
N LEU A 178 -1.37 -10.10 -29.19
CA LEU A 178 -2.77 -9.97 -29.65
C LEU A 178 -3.39 -8.78 -28.89
N PRO A 179 -4.30 -7.99 -29.47
CA PRO A 179 -4.40 -6.54 -29.23
C PRO A 179 -4.93 -6.23 -27.83
N GLU A 180 -4.05 -6.29 -26.84
CA GLU A 180 -4.29 -5.80 -25.49
C GLU A 180 -4.15 -4.28 -25.51
N VAL A 181 -5.27 -3.58 -25.61
CA VAL A 181 -5.28 -2.13 -25.44
C VAL A 181 -5.34 -1.85 -23.94
N TYR A 182 -4.22 -1.39 -23.39
CA TYR A 182 -4.15 -0.84 -22.04
C TYR A 182 -4.57 0.62 -22.07
N TYR A 183 -5.55 0.99 -21.24
CA TYR A 183 -6.05 2.37 -21.15
C TYR A 183 -5.63 2.99 -19.81
N LEU A 184 -5.03 4.18 -19.86
CA LEU A 184 -4.74 4.99 -18.67
C LEU A 184 -6.00 5.76 -18.25
N ILE A 185 -6.50 5.54 -17.04
CA ILE A 185 -7.74 6.20 -16.61
C ILE A 185 -7.42 7.57 -16.01
N ASP A 186 -7.83 8.64 -16.71
CA ASP A 186 -7.52 10.04 -16.39
C ASP A 186 -8.55 10.71 -15.46
N GLY A 187 -9.64 10.02 -15.14
CA GLY A 187 -10.70 10.59 -14.31
C GLY A 187 -11.89 9.66 -14.10
N VAL A 188 -12.59 9.85 -12.98
CA VAL A 188 -13.94 9.28 -12.77
C VAL A 188 -14.94 10.40 -13.00
N VAL A 189 -15.84 10.24 -13.97
CA VAL A 189 -16.86 11.22 -14.33
C VAL A 189 -18.13 11.01 -13.49
N ASP A 190 -18.56 9.75 -13.34
CA ASP A 190 -19.69 9.34 -12.49
C ASP A 190 -19.50 7.87 -12.01
N PRO A 191 -20.37 7.30 -11.13
CA PRO A 191 -20.15 6.00 -10.51
C PRO A 191 -19.93 4.82 -11.48
N VAL A 192 -20.39 4.97 -12.72
CA VAL A 192 -20.25 3.95 -13.76
C VAL A 192 -19.54 4.51 -14.98
N THR A 193 -18.93 5.69 -14.92
CA THR A 193 -18.29 6.30 -16.09
C THR A 193 -16.92 6.83 -15.73
N ILE A 194 -15.91 6.37 -16.45
CA ILE A 194 -14.53 6.81 -16.35
C ILE A 194 -14.12 7.54 -17.64
N ARG A 195 -13.18 8.48 -17.53
CA ARG A 195 -12.64 9.24 -18.65
C ARG A 195 -11.24 8.73 -19.00
N HIS A 196 -11.00 8.57 -20.29
CA HIS A 196 -9.71 8.22 -20.87
C HIS A 196 -9.47 9.14 -22.07
N GLY A 197 -8.52 10.06 -21.97
CA GLY A 197 -8.32 11.16 -22.92
C GLY A 197 -9.62 11.94 -23.14
N ASP A 198 -10.07 11.94 -24.38
CA ASP A 198 -11.33 12.55 -24.84
C ASP A 198 -12.52 11.57 -24.86
N ALA A 199 -12.29 10.30 -24.56
CA ALA A 199 -13.31 9.25 -24.53
C ALA A 199 -13.87 9.02 -23.11
N THR A 200 -15.13 8.61 -23.04
CA THR A 200 -15.78 8.19 -21.80
C THR A 200 -16.17 6.72 -21.88
N ILE A 201 -15.73 5.92 -20.94
CA ILE A 201 -16.01 4.48 -20.86
C ILE A 201 -17.01 4.24 -19.74
N ARG A 202 -18.11 3.54 -20.05
CA ARG A 202 -19.16 3.22 -19.09
C ARG A 202 -18.97 1.80 -18.54
N LEU A 203 -18.71 1.68 -17.25
CA LEU A 203 -18.63 0.43 -16.48
C LEU A 203 -20.03 -0.13 -16.26
N VAL A 204 -20.38 -1.19 -16.98
CA VAL A 204 -21.64 -1.91 -16.80
C VAL A 204 -21.49 -2.99 -15.72
N GLY A 205 -22.48 -3.15 -14.83
CA GLY A 205 -22.51 -4.23 -13.84
C GLY A 205 -21.98 -3.89 -12.43
N VAL A 206 -21.45 -2.69 -12.21
CA VAL A 206 -21.02 -2.25 -10.86
C VAL A 206 -22.24 -1.96 -9.98
N ARG A 207 -22.42 -2.74 -8.91
CA ARG A 207 -23.50 -2.55 -7.93
C ARG A 207 -22.94 -2.11 -6.59
N LEU A 208 -23.38 -0.95 -6.10
CA LEU A 208 -23.13 -0.54 -4.72
C LEU A 208 -23.86 -1.50 -3.77
N ARG A 209 -23.22 -1.88 -2.67
CA ARG A 209 -23.90 -2.66 -1.63
C ARG A 209 -25.10 -1.86 -1.10
N PRO A 210 -26.23 -2.52 -0.79
CA PRO A 210 -27.37 -1.84 -0.18
C PRO A 210 -26.94 -1.10 1.10
N GLY A 211 -27.26 0.20 1.19
CA GLY A 211 -26.90 1.05 2.33
C GLY A 211 -25.47 1.63 2.30
N ALA A 212 -24.69 1.39 1.26
CA ALA A 212 -23.39 2.04 1.09
C ALA A 212 -23.53 3.55 0.86
N ASP A 213 -22.68 4.34 1.50
CA ASP A 213 -22.59 5.78 1.23
C ASP A 213 -22.03 6.01 -0.17
N ARG A 214 -22.82 6.72 -1.00
CA ARG A 214 -22.50 6.92 -2.41
C ARG A 214 -21.26 7.79 -2.61
N HIS A 215 -21.06 8.81 -1.78
CA HIS A 215 -19.95 9.74 -1.94
C HIS A 215 -18.63 9.09 -1.53
N GLU A 216 -18.65 8.33 -0.45
CA GLU A 216 -17.52 7.55 0.03
C GLU A 216 -17.11 6.47 -0.97
N ALA A 217 -18.07 5.71 -1.50
CA ALA A 217 -17.81 4.68 -2.50
C ALA A 217 -17.20 5.27 -3.78
N LEU A 218 -17.65 6.46 -4.19
CA LEU A 218 -17.12 7.19 -5.35
C LEU A 218 -15.68 7.62 -5.16
N ARG A 219 -15.36 8.17 -3.98
CA ARG A 219 -14.00 8.57 -3.64
C ARG A 219 -13.08 7.35 -3.55
N GLN A 220 -13.54 6.22 -3.03
CA GLN A 220 -12.78 4.96 -3.00
C GLN A 220 -12.55 4.40 -4.41
N LEU A 221 -13.56 4.40 -5.29
CA LEU A 221 -13.42 3.99 -6.69
C LEU A 221 -12.42 4.90 -7.43
N GLY A 222 -12.49 6.22 -7.20
CA GLY A 222 -11.51 7.16 -7.72
C GLY A 222 -10.09 6.79 -7.30
N THR A 223 -9.85 6.54 -6.01
CA THR A 223 -8.52 6.13 -5.53
C THR A 223 -8.04 4.81 -6.14
N LEU A 224 -8.95 3.86 -6.39
CA LEU A 224 -8.61 2.52 -6.89
C LEU A 224 -8.33 2.47 -8.39
N VAL A 225 -8.93 3.37 -9.17
CA VAL A 225 -8.98 3.24 -10.63
C VAL A 225 -8.11 4.29 -11.33
N LEU A 226 -7.82 5.41 -10.68
CA LEU A 226 -6.98 6.47 -11.27
C LEU A 226 -5.53 6.01 -11.45
N ASN A 227 -4.98 6.25 -12.64
CA ASN A 227 -3.61 5.90 -13.03
C ASN A 227 -3.24 4.42 -12.90
N GLN A 228 -4.23 3.52 -12.84
CA GLN A 228 -4.01 2.09 -13.01
C GLN A 228 -4.11 1.74 -14.49
N GLY A 229 -3.20 0.89 -14.98
CA GLY A 229 -3.39 0.20 -16.24
C GLY A 229 -4.52 -0.82 -16.07
N VAL A 230 -5.68 -0.57 -16.67
CA VAL A 230 -6.80 -1.50 -16.60
C VAL A 230 -6.91 -2.24 -17.92
N GLN A 231 -6.85 -3.58 -17.84
CA GLN A 231 -7.16 -4.44 -18.98
C GLN A 231 -8.68 -4.49 -19.13
N LEU A 232 -9.18 -3.92 -20.23
CA LEU A 232 -10.58 -4.06 -20.62
C LEU A 232 -10.67 -5.19 -21.65
N THR A 233 -11.21 -6.33 -21.22
CA THR A 233 -11.60 -7.38 -22.16
C THR A 233 -12.98 -7.01 -22.71
N PRO A 234 -13.20 -7.03 -24.04
CA PRO A 234 -14.55 -7.01 -24.59
C PRO A 234 -15.33 -8.14 -23.94
N ASP A 235 -16.41 -7.81 -23.23
CA ASP A 235 -17.40 -8.82 -22.90
C ASP A 235 -18.12 -9.11 -24.21
N ASP A 236 -17.97 -10.32 -24.75
CA ASP A 236 -18.91 -10.87 -25.72
C ASP A 236 -20.21 -11.17 -24.97
N GLY A 237 -20.81 -10.12 -24.39
CA GLY A 237 -22.10 -10.18 -23.76
C GLY A 237 -23.07 -10.91 -24.70
N PRO A 238 -24.08 -11.62 -24.15
CA PRO A 238 -24.99 -12.38 -24.99
C PRO A 238 -25.45 -11.48 -26.15
N PRO A 239 -25.45 -11.99 -27.40
CA PRO A 239 -25.71 -11.18 -28.59
C PRO A 239 -26.96 -10.33 -28.34
N ASP A 240 -26.93 -9.09 -28.82
CA ASP A 240 -28.00 -8.08 -28.72
C ASP A 240 -29.29 -8.55 -29.43
N ASP A 241 -29.89 -9.61 -28.89
CA ASP A 241 -31.14 -10.23 -29.28
C ASP A 241 -31.94 -10.53 -28.00
N ALA A 242 -32.40 -9.46 -27.33
CA ALA A 242 -33.57 -9.46 -26.44
C ALA A 242 -34.20 -8.07 -26.34
#